data_AF-A0AAV9WDP9-F1
#
_entry.id   AF-A0AAV9WDP9-F1
#
_cell.length_a   1.000
_cell.length_b   1.000
_cell.length_c   1.000
_cell.angle_alpha   90.00
_cell.angle_beta   90.00
_cell.angle_gamma   90.00
#
_symmetry.space_group_name_H-M   'P 1'
#
loop_
_entity.id
_entity.type
_entity.pdbx_description
1 polymer ?
#
loop_
_entity_poly.entity_id
_entity_poly.type
_entity_poly.pdbx_seq_one_letter_code
_entity_poly.pdbx_strand_id
1 'polypeptide(L)'
;MDSNTEISPVESSFQVLNSQPSEKVPKPRCSDSLCPPVYIVNLDLPPRQRYTQIGKDFKSQFLHLTPLFDSILSELPCNNLISFIARIILRRVHNPEEQDEIKGLVDATGVPLFLMIAFNTFLDTFMGCTSGAVRLFDDPHSTKASNEDRDKMVHFRTLDWGMDGLRDLIIQIDYQKKGKTIAHAITYAGFVGVLTGVRKDLSISLNFRPSADENTSRAKVAYHKLLVLLGLRPSVSSQLRGFLLPRGKQSPPTFEKILKTFAKTPCTPAYVTLCDGSKAVFIEKDIRRAKMNLSEDFVSGTNHDVHTEAWKPEDYKNFALRGDSLGMAMELLEDSQHRKTCVGRLYQNASTPSSSRASRRSRRGRSRTGIGLQNVVSWCETWPITNECTHFSCVMDPKEGEISWVKYHLEPPESGD
;
A
#
# COMPACT_ATOMS: atom_id res chain seq x y z
N MET A 1 29.99 -66.33 -19.76
CA MET A 1 29.83 -65.54 -20.99
C MET A 1 28.35 -65.53 -21.28
N ASP A 2 27.59 -64.81 -20.45
CA ASP A 2 27.22 -63.40 -20.66
C ASP A 2 26.24 -63.30 -21.83
N SER A 3 25.07 -62.68 -21.76
CA SER A 3 24.35 -61.97 -20.70
C SER A 3 22.99 -61.57 -21.29
N ASN A 4 22.02 -61.35 -20.40
CA ASN A 4 20.96 -60.35 -20.50
C ASN A 4 19.92 -60.41 -21.63
N THR A 5 18.76 -60.93 -21.25
CA THR A 5 17.44 -60.33 -21.51
C THR A 5 17.44 -58.80 -21.43
N GLU A 6 16.97 -58.14 -22.48
CA GLU A 6 16.41 -56.79 -22.41
C GLU A 6 15.08 -56.73 -23.19
N ILE A 7 14.03 -56.45 -22.43
CA ILE A 7 12.68 -56.18 -22.90
C ILE A 7 12.64 -54.71 -23.30
N SER A 8 12.27 -54.45 -24.56
CA SER A 8 12.09 -53.12 -25.11
C SER A 8 10.86 -52.43 -24.46
N PRO A 9 10.99 -51.22 -23.88
CA PRO A 9 9.84 -50.41 -23.52
C PRO A 9 9.39 -49.58 -24.73
N VAL A 10 8.10 -49.68 -25.02
CA VAL A 10 7.35 -48.90 -26.00
C VAL A 10 7.55 -47.40 -25.76
N GLU A 11 8.09 -46.70 -26.77
CA GLU A 11 8.14 -45.24 -26.84
C GLU A 11 6.71 -44.66 -26.85
N SER A 12 6.36 -43.95 -25.79
CA SER A 12 5.20 -43.06 -25.75
C SER A 12 5.55 -41.78 -26.52
N SER A 13 4.85 -41.57 -27.63
CA SER A 13 4.93 -40.39 -28.47
C SER A 13 4.39 -39.15 -27.73
N PHE A 14 5.28 -38.36 -27.14
CA PHE A 14 5.06 -36.93 -26.94
C PHE A 14 6.24 -36.18 -27.57
N GLN A 15 6.04 -35.74 -28.82
CA GLN A 15 6.92 -34.79 -29.46
C GLN A 15 6.92 -33.50 -28.66
N VAL A 16 8.01 -33.26 -27.95
CA VAL A 16 8.39 -31.94 -27.45
C VAL A 16 8.70 -31.08 -28.68
N LEU A 17 7.75 -30.24 -29.06
CA LEU A 17 7.98 -29.16 -30.01
C LEU A 17 8.95 -28.17 -29.37
N ASN A 18 10.23 -28.35 -29.68
CA ASN A 18 11.25 -27.31 -29.58
C ASN A 18 10.84 -26.14 -30.48
N SER A 19 10.20 -25.13 -29.90
CA SER A 19 10.16 -23.78 -30.47
C SER A 19 11.10 -22.89 -29.65
N GLN A 20 12.13 -22.39 -30.32
CA GLN A 20 13.14 -21.50 -29.78
C GLN A 20 12.55 -20.22 -29.14
N PRO A 21 13.25 -19.62 -28.16
CA PRO A 21 12.80 -18.41 -27.47
C PRO A 21 13.14 -17.17 -28.30
N SER A 22 12.14 -16.49 -28.82
CA SER A 22 12.32 -15.19 -29.47
C SER A 22 11.06 -14.34 -29.40
N GLU A 23 10.64 -14.00 -28.18
CA GLU A 23 10.00 -12.71 -27.94
C GLU A 23 10.71 -12.07 -26.77
N LYS A 24 11.46 -11.00 -27.06
CA LYS A 24 12.10 -10.16 -26.06
C LYS A 24 11.01 -9.65 -25.13
N VAL A 25 10.99 -10.14 -23.89
CA VAL A 25 10.32 -9.49 -22.77
C VAL A 25 10.70 -8.00 -22.82
N PRO A 26 9.73 -7.07 -22.85
CA PRO A 26 10.06 -5.65 -22.88
C PRO A 26 10.91 -5.33 -21.65
N LYS A 27 12.14 -4.86 -21.88
CA LYS A 27 13.02 -4.30 -20.86
C LYS A 27 12.29 -3.18 -20.10
N PRO A 28 12.55 -3.01 -18.78
CA PRO A 28 11.78 -2.10 -17.93
C PRO A 28 11.84 -0.66 -18.44
N ARG A 29 10.66 -0.03 -18.53
CA ARG A 29 10.52 1.41 -18.74
C ARG A 29 10.71 2.14 -17.41
N CYS A 30 11.95 2.21 -16.93
CA CYS A 30 12.46 3.31 -16.14
C CYS A 30 13.97 3.13 -16.01
N SER A 31 14.75 4.00 -16.66
CA SER A 31 16.22 3.98 -16.62
C SER A 31 16.79 4.83 -15.48
N ASP A 32 15.95 5.35 -14.58
CA ASP A 32 16.40 6.22 -13.50
C ASP A 32 16.30 5.44 -12.18
N SER A 33 17.35 5.51 -11.37
CA SER A 33 17.53 4.86 -10.05
C SER A 33 16.52 5.29 -8.97
N LEU A 34 15.38 5.85 -9.37
CA LEU A 34 14.37 6.50 -8.53
C LEU A 34 12.99 5.84 -8.66
N CYS A 35 12.81 4.83 -9.52
CA CYS A 35 11.57 4.06 -9.65
C CYS A 35 11.75 2.57 -9.26
N PRO A 36 10.85 1.97 -8.48
CA PRO A 36 10.98 0.56 -8.11
C PRO A 36 10.86 -0.37 -9.33
N PRO A 37 11.51 -1.54 -9.32
CA PRO A 37 11.39 -2.52 -10.38
C PRO A 37 9.94 -3.01 -10.52
N VAL A 38 9.50 -3.18 -11.77
CA VAL A 38 8.13 -3.59 -12.11
C VAL A 38 8.08 -5.09 -12.39
N TYR A 39 7.13 -5.79 -11.78
CA TYR A 39 6.88 -7.21 -11.97
C TYR A 39 5.45 -7.45 -12.46
N ILE A 40 5.30 -8.41 -13.38
CA ILE A 40 3.98 -8.85 -13.84
C ILE A 40 3.47 -9.96 -12.93
N VAL A 41 2.29 -9.78 -12.36
CA VAL A 41 1.54 -10.84 -11.69
C VAL A 41 0.38 -11.26 -12.59
N ASN A 42 0.58 -12.34 -13.33
CA ASN A 42 -0.43 -12.87 -14.26
C ASN A 42 -1.49 -13.69 -13.53
N LEU A 43 -2.71 -13.16 -13.44
CA LEU A 43 -3.84 -13.77 -12.76
C LEU A 43 -4.41 -15.00 -13.48
N ASP A 44 -4.03 -15.25 -14.74
CA ASP A 44 -4.41 -16.46 -15.48
C ASP A 44 -3.56 -17.68 -15.06
N LEU A 45 -2.41 -17.46 -14.40
CA LEU A 45 -1.61 -18.56 -13.84
C LEU A 45 -2.24 -19.11 -12.56
N PRO A 46 -1.98 -20.40 -12.22
CA PRO A 46 -2.30 -20.93 -10.91
C PRO A 46 -1.71 -20.05 -9.80
N PRO A 47 -2.44 -19.77 -8.70
CA PRO A 47 -2.01 -18.81 -7.68
C PRO A 47 -0.59 -19.05 -7.17
N ARG A 48 -0.22 -20.32 -6.92
CA ARG A 48 1.12 -20.73 -6.47
C ARG A 48 2.27 -20.39 -7.42
N GLN A 49 2.01 -20.08 -8.68
CA GLN A 49 3.03 -19.75 -9.68
C GLN A 49 3.16 -18.24 -9.93
N ARG A 50 2.20 -17.43 -9.48
CA ARG A 50 2.09 -16.01 -9.88
C ARG A 50 3.22 -15.13 -9.38
N TYR A 51 3.81 -15.47 -8.23
CA TYR A 51 4.88 -14.73 -7.57
C TYR A 51 6.24 -15.44 -7.66
N THR A 52 6.35 -16.53 -8.45
CA THR A 52 7.58 -17.34 -8.50
C THR A 52 8.79 -16.54 -8.94
N GLN A 53 8.66 -15.66 -9.93
CA GLN A 53 9.79 -14.84 -10.40
C GLN A 53 10.25 -13.85 -9.32
N ILE A 54 9.30 -13.13 -8.70
CA ILE A 54 9.57 -12.24 -7.56
C ILE A 54 10.29 -12.99 -6.44
N GLY A 55 9.81 -14.18 -6.07
CA GLY A 55 10.44 -15.00 -5.04
C GLY A 55 11.87 -15.44 -5.38
N LYS A 56 12.18 -15.69 -6.65
CA LYS A 56 13.54 -16.04 -7.09
C LYS A 56 14.48 -14.83 -7.03
N ASP A 57 14.01 -13.68 -7.51
CA ASP A 57 14.84 -12.47 -7.65
C ASP A 57 15.16 -11.83 -6.29
N PHE A 58 14.25 -11.95 -5.31
CA PHE A 58 14.45 -11.43 -3.95
C PHE A 58 14.88 -12.49 -2.93
N LYS A 59 15.25 -13.69 -3.38
CA LYS A 59 15.61 -14.81 -2.48
C LYS A 59 16.72 -14.44 -1.50
N SER A 60 17.79 -13.81 -1.97
CA SER A 60 18.92 -13.38 -1.13
C SER A 60 18.51 -12.38 -0.06
N GLN A 61 17.70 -11.39 -0.42
CA GLN A 61 17.22 -10.33 0.47
C GLN A 61 16.36 -10.94 1.59
N PHE A 62 15.50 -11.91 1.27
CA PHE A 62 14.72 -12.63 2.27
C PHE A 62 15.56 -13.46 3.25
N LEU A 63 16.64 -14.08 2.77
CA LEU A 63 17.55 -14.81 3.66
C LEU A 63 18.24 -13.86 4.64
N HIS A 64 18.60 -12.64 4.19
CA HIS A 64 19.16 -11.60 5.06
C HIS A 64 18.14 -10.96 6.01
N LEU A 65 16.85 -10.98 5.68
CA LEU A 65 15.78 -10.47 6.55
C LEU A 65 15.32 -11.47 7.61
N THR A 66 15.66 -12.75 7.48
CA THR A 66 15.28 -13.77 8.47
C THR A 66 15.84 -13.46 9.88
N PRO A 67 17.12 -13.04 10.04
CA PRO A 67 17.64 -12.54 11.31
C PRO A 67 16.90 -11.34 11.90
N LEU A 68 16.27 -10.50 11.07
CA LEU A 68 15.51 -9.35 11.54
C LEU A 68 14.18 -9.78 12.20
N PHE A 69 13.56 -10.85 11.70
CA PHE A 69 12.43 -11.46 12.42
C PHE A 69 12.87 -12.06 13.76
N ASP A 70 14.05 -12.67 13.81
CA ASP A 70 14.61 -13.19 15.06
C ASP A 70 14.94 -12.06 16.06
N SER A 71 15.43 -10.91 15.59
CA SER A 71 15.70 -9.75 16.46
C SER A 71 14.41 -9.20 17.07
N ILE A 72 13.35 -9.03 16.28
CA ILE A 72 12.03 -8.61 16.78
C ILE A 72 11.50 -9.61 17.82
N LEU A 73 11.64 -10.92 17.58
CA LEU A 73 11.20 -11.95 18.53
C LEU A 73 12.06 -11.99 19.80
N SER A 74 13.35 -11.64 19.71
CA SER A 74 14.28 -11.64 20.84
C SER A 74 14.02 -10.56 21.88
N GLU A 75 13.41 -9.44 21.46
CA GLU A 75 12.99 -8.35 22.35
C GLU A 75 11.75 -8.71 23.19
N LEU A 76 11.04 -9.78 22.83
CA LEU A 76 9.86 -10.23 23.55
C LEU A 76 10.21 -11.20 24.68
N PRO A 77 9.59 -11.06 25.88
CA PRO A 77 9.78 -12.02 26.96
C PRO A 77 9.31 -13.41 26.53
N CYS A 78 10.04 -14.47 26.89
CA CYS A 78 9.73 -15.85 26.51
C CYS A 78 9.73 -16.09 24.99
N ASN A 79 10.67 -15.48 24.25
CA ASN A 79 10.85 -15.58 22.81
C ASN A 79 10.67 -17.01 22.22
N ASN A 80 11.20 -18.05 22.86
CA ASN A 80 11.06 -19.44 22.43
C ASN A 80 9.60 -19.93 22.44
N LEU A 81 8.85 -19.57 23.49
CA LEU A 81 7.43 -19.90 23.60
C LEU A 81 6.61 -19.11 22.58
N ILE A 82 6.93 -17.83 22.38
CA ILE A 82 6.27 -16.97 21.40
C ILE A 82 6.51 -17.49 19.98
N SER A 83 7.74 -17.86 19.64
CA SER A 83 8.10 -18.46 18.35
C SER A 83 7.36 -19.79 18.14
N PHE A 84 7.28 -20.64 19.18
CA PHE A 84 6.51 -21.87 19.13
C PHE A 84 5.01 -21.62 18.89
N ILE A 85 4.40 -20.69 19.62
CA ILE A 85 2.99 -20.30 19.44
C ILE A 85 2.78 -19.71 18.04
N ALA A 86 3.68 -18.85 17.55
CA ALA A 86 3.61 -18.25 16.23
C ALA A 86 3.56 -19.32 15.13
N ARG A 87 4.41 -20.34 15.20
CA ARG A 87 4.38 -21.50 14.27
C ARG A 87 3.06 -22.27 14.32
N ILE A 88 2.38 -22.29 15.46
CA ILE A 88 1.08 -22.95 15.61
C ILE A 88 -0.06 -22.11 15.05
N ILE A 89 -0.06 -20.80 15.28
CA ILE A 89 -1.18 -19.92 14.90
C ILE A 89 -1.06 -19.39 13.46
N LEU A 90 0.15 -19.01 13.02
CA LEU A 90 0.43 -18.39 11.72
C LEU A 90 0.58 -19.44 10.61
N ARG A 91 -0.45 -20.26 10.42
CA ARG A 91 -0.45 -21.35 9.43
C ARG A 91 -1.03 -20.95 8.08
N ARG A 92 -1.89 -19.93 8.06
CA ARG A 92 -2.61 -19.52 6.86
C ARG A 92 -3.14 -18.09 6.93
N VAL A 93 -3.35 -17.49 5.77
CA VAL A 93 -4.24 -16.33 5.59
C VAL A 93 -5.65 -16.79 5.24
N HIS A 94 -6.61 -15.86 5.28
CA HIS A 94 -8.03 -16.16 5.07
C HIS A 94 -8.39 -16.56 3.64
N ASN A 95 -7.81 -15.88 2.65
CA ASN A 95 -8.11 -16.14 1.25
C ASN A 95 -7.25 -17.31 0.73
N PRO A 96 -7.86 -18.40 0.21
CA PRO A 96 -7.10 -19.55 -0.27
C PRO A 96 -6.20 -19.24 -1.49
N GLU A 97 -6.61 -18.28 -2.33
CA GLU A 97 -5.81 -17.85 -3.49
C GLU A 97 -4.53 -17.14 -3.04
N GLU A 98 -4.65 -16.20 -2.10
CA GLU A 98 -3.52 -15.52 -1.46
C GLU A 98 -2.64 -16.51 -0.68
N GLN A 99 -3.24 -17.50 0.00
CA GLN A 99 -2.52 -18.55 0.69
C GLN A 99 -1.62 -19.36 -0.25
N ASP A 100 -2.12 -19.71 -1.44
CA ASP A 100 -1.33 -20.47 -2.40
C ASP A 100 -0.27 -19.61 -3.07
N GLU A 101 -0.52 -18.32 -3.33
CA GLU A 101 0.52 -17.36 -3.74
C GLU A 101 1.66 -17.28 -2.70
N ILE A 102 1.31 -17.20 -1.41
CA ILE A 102 2.29 -17.21 -0.31
C ILE A 102 3.09 -18.51 -0.28
N LYS A 103 2.45 -19.67 -0.48
CA LYS A 103 3.19 -20.96 -0.59
C LYS A 103 4.14 -20.96 -1.78
N GLY A 104 3.76 -20.36 -2.90
CA GLY A 104 4.63 -20.21 -4.06
C GLY A 104 5.89 -19.37 -3.76
N LEU A 105 5.72 -18.30 -3.00
CA LEU A 105 6.84 -17.51 -2.47
C LEU A 105 7.72 -18.33 -1.53
N VAL A 106 7.13 -19.13 -0.62
CA VAL A 106 7.87 -20.04 0.26
C VAL A 106 8.68 -21.06 -0.54
N ASP A 107 8.10 -21.68 -1.57
CA ASP A 107 8.81 -22.64 -2.44
C ASP A 107 10.00 -22.00 -3.16
N ALA A 108 9.84 -20.75 -3.63
CA ALA A 108 10.88 -20.03 -4.37
C ALA A 108 12.01 -19.51 -3.45
N THR A 109 11.66 -18.98 -2.28
CA THR A 109 12.59 -18.30 -1.37
C THR A 109 13.24 -19.26 -0.38
N GLY A 110 12.52 -20.30 0.05
CA GLY A 110 12.92 -21.16 1.17
C GLY A 110 12.60 -20.58 2.56
N VAL A 111 11.95 -19.41 2.64
CA VAL A 111 11.55 -18.81 3.91
C VAL A 111 10.47 -19.67 4.59
N PRO A 112 10.57 -19.96 5.90
CA PRO A 112 9.55 -20.70 6.62
C PRO A 112 8.15 -20.08 6.48
N LEU A 113 7.14 -20.91 6.20
CA LEU A 113 5.76 -20.46 5.95
C LEU A 113 5.23 -19.51 7.02
N PHE A 114 5.45 -19.80 8.31
CA PHE A 114 4.92 -18.97 9.39
C PHE A 114 5.49 -17.55 9.38
N LEU A 115 6.75 -17.36 8.95
CA LEU A 115 7.37 -16.04 8.78
C LEU A 115 6.78 -15.31 7.58
N MET A 116 6.57 -16.01 6.45
CA MET A 116 5.94 -15.39 5.29
C MET A 116 4.47 -15.01 5.56
N ILE A 117 3.75 -15.80 6.36
CA ILE A 117 2.41 -15.47 6.85
C ILE A 117 2.47 -14.28 7.82
N ALA A 118 3.45 -14.23 8.73
CA ALA A 118 3.65 -13.08 9.62
C ALA A 118 3.86 -11.80 8.81
N PHE A 119 4.76 -11.83 7.82
CA PHE A 119 5.02 -10.72 6.93
C PHE A 119 3.75 -10.25 6.21
N ASN A 120 2.91 -11.18 5.74
CA ASN A 120 1.64 -10.85 5.08
C ASN A 120 0.50 -10.44 6.03
N THR A 121 0.69 -10.55 7.34
CA THR A 121 -0.34 -10.26 8.35
C THR A 121 -0.05 -9.01 9.18
N PHE A 122 1.23 -8.69 9.40
CA PHE A 122 1.65 -7.59 10.27
C PHE A 122 2.18 -6.37 9.52
N LEU A 123 2.37 -6.48 8.20
CA LEU A 123 2.94 -5.38 7.41
C LEU A 123 2.20 -4.06 7.66
N ASP A 124 0.87 -4.11 7.76
CA ASP A 124 -0.01 -2.96 7.92
C ASP A 124 -0.10 -2.38 9.34
N THR A 125 0.61 -2.96 10.32
CA THR A 125 0.52 -2.53 11.73
C THR A 125 1.66 -1.62 12.20
N PHE A 126 2.64 -1.31 11.36
CA PHE A 126 3.85 -0.56 11.77
C PHE A 126 4.24 0.58 10.83
N MET A 127 3.34 1.00 9.93
CA MET A 127 3.64 2.03 8.92
C MET A 127 3.14 3.43 9.30
N GLY A 128 4.03 4.42 9.25
CA GLY A 128 3.66 5.83 9.13
C GLY A 128 3.26 6.14 7.69
N CYS A 129 2.27 7.00 7.46
CA CYS A 129 1.84 7.33 6.10
C CYS A 129 1.25 8.73 6.04
N THR A 130 1.46 9.44 4.92
CA THR A 130 0.66 10.61 4.54
C THR A 130 -0.08 10.29 3.27
N SER A 131 -1.41 10.26 3.31
CA SER A 131 -2.24 9.89 2.15
C SER A 131 -3.32 10.95 1.90
N GLY A 132 -3.72 11.14 0.65
CA GLY A 132 -4.79 12.06 0.32
C GLY A 132 -5.11 12.11 -1.16
N ALA A 133 -6.08 12.93 -1.52
CA ALA A 133 -6.40 13.20 -2.90
C ALA A 133 -6.76 14.67 -3.08
N VAL A 134 -6.42 15.20 -4.25
CA VAL A 134 -6.63 16.60 -4.59
C VAL A 134 -7.09 16.72 -6.04
N ARG A 135 -8.05 17.62 -6.28
CA ARG A 135 -8.47 18.02 -7.62
C ARG A 135 -7.38 18.87 -8.26
N LEU A 136 -6.97 18.44 -9.44
CA LEU A 136 -6.09 19.22 -10.28
C LEU A 136 -6.89 20.34 -10.96
N PHE A 137 -6.25 21.50 -11.09
CA PHE A 137 -6.78 22.64 -11.81
C PHE A 137 -5.76 23.08 -12.85
N ASP A 138 -6.23 23.60 -13.98
CA ASP A 138 -5.36 24.13 -15.03
C ASP A 138 -4.38 25.16 -14.44
N ASP A 139 -3.07 24.93 -14.64
CA ASP A 139 -2.06 25.95 -14.39
C ASP A 139 -2.18 27.04 -15.48
N PRO A 140 -2.61 28.28 -15.14
CA PRO A 140 -2.75 29.36 -16.12
C PRO A 140 -1.40 29.80 -16.74
N HIS A 141 -0.26 29.33 -16.21
CA HIS A 141 1.08 29.62 -16.73
C HIS A 141 1.71 28.45 -17.51
N SER A 142 1.07 27.28 -17.55
CA SER A 142 1.57 26.18 -18.37
C SER A 142 1.32 26.45 -19.85
N THR A 143 2.40 26.60 -20.62
CA THR A 143 2.35 26.69 -22.10
C THR A 143 2.08 25.33 -22.77
N LYS A 144 2.04 24.26 -21.97
CA LYS A 144 1.66 22.92 -22.38
C LYS A 144 0.34 22.59 -21.69
N ALA A 145 -0.77 23.06 -22.27
CA ALA A 145 -2.07 22.49 -21.97
C ALA A 145 -2.09 21.05 -22.51
N SER A 146 -1.53 20.09 -21.78
CA SER A 146 -1.84 18.69 -22.04
C SER A 146 -3.32 18.53 -21.70
N ASN A 147 -4.09 17.97 -22.63
CA ASN A 147 -5.51 17.64 -22.40
C ASN A 147 -5.71 16.62 -21.25
N GLU A 148 -4.63 16.18 -20.59
CA GLU A 148 -4.60 15.18 -19.54
C GLU A 148 -4.92 15.74 -18.14
N ASP A 149 -4.77 17.04 -17.91
CA ASP A 149 -5.08 17.71 -16.61
C ASP A 149 -6.55 18.13 -16.46
N ARG A 150 -7.42 17.74 -17.40
CA ARG A 150 -8.84 18.07 -17.41
C ARG A 150 -9.56 17.52 -16.16
N ASP A 151 -9.88 18.42 -15.23
CA ASP A 151 -10.83 18.24 -14.11
C ASP A 151 -10.82 16.83 -13.50
N LYS A 152 -9.69 16.42 -12.93
CA LYS A 152 -9.51 15.11 -12.30
C LYS A 152 -8.91 15.24 -10.90
N MET A 153 -9.24 14.30 -10.03
CA MET A 153 -8.57 14.12 -8.75
C MET A 153 -7.45 13.10 -8.88
N VAL A 154 -6.27 13.42 -8.34
CA VAL A 154 -5.16 12.48 -8.17
C VAL A 154 -5.04 12.08 -6.70
N HIS A 155 -4.55 10.87 -6.45
CA HIS A 155 -4.37 10.31 -5.12
C HIS A 155 -2.87 10.22 -4.81
N PHE A 156 -2.41 10.98 -3.82
CA PHE A 156 -1.02 10.98 -3.39
C PHE A 156 -0.82 10.18 -2.10
N ARG A 157 0.38 9.62 -1.95
CA ARG A 157 0.77 8.87 -0.75
C ARG A 157 2.27 8.91 -0.51
N THR A 158 2.67 9.04 0.76
CA THR A 158 3.98 8.59 1.28
C THR A 158 3.78 7.39 2.21
N LEU A 159 4.72 6.44 2.17
CA LEU A 159 4.75 5.28 3.06
C LEU A 159 6.07 5.28 3.82
N ASP A 160 5.94 5.36 5.14
CA ASP A 160 7.03 5.46 6.10
C ASP A 160 7.11 4.17 6.93
N TRP A 161 8.32 3.67 7.11
CA TRP A 161 8.61 2.54 7.96
C TRP A 161 10.02 2.68 8.54
N GLY A 162 10.16 2.59 9.86
CA GLY A 162 11.48 2.60 10.53
C GLY A 162 12.31 1.33 10.35
N MET A 163 12.11 0.54 9.29
CA MET A 163 12.84 -0.71 9.06
C MET A 163 13.53 -0.69 7.69
N ASP A 164 14.73 -0.13 7.67
CA ASP A 164 15.46 0.14 6.42
C ASP A 164 15.71 -1.10 5.56
N GLY A 165 15.85 -2.28 6.17
CA GLY A 165 16.02 -3.54 5.43
C GLY A 165 14.86 -3.89 4.50
N LEU A 166 13.68 -3.26 4.64
CA LEU A 166 12.55 -3.47 3.72
C LEU A 166 12.60 -2.56 2.48
N ARG A 167 13.44 -1.52 2.45
CA ARG A 167 13.57 -0.61 1.29
C ARG A 167 13.94 -1.37 0.02
N ASP A 168 14.85 -2.32 0.16
CA ASP A 168 15.31 -3.20 -0.91
C ASP A 168 14.23 -4.15 -1.44
N LEU A 169 13.09 -4.27 -0.77
CA LEU A 169 11.98 -5.09 -1.22
C LEU A 169 10.91 -4.30 -1.97
N ILE A 170 11.00 -2.98 -2.11
CA ILE A 170 9.97 -2.20 -2.78
C ILE A 170 9.92 -2.57 -4.27
N ILE A 171 8.71 -2.93 -4.74
CA ILE A 171 8.41 -3.29 -6.11
C ILE A 171 7.12 -2.61 -6.57
N GLN A 172 6.99 -2.51 -7.88
CA GLN A 172 5.71 -2.26 -8.55
C GLN A 172 5.16 -3.58 -9.10
N ILE A 173 3.86 -3.78 -9.00
CA ILE A 173 3.16 -4.93 -9.58
C ILE A 173 2.20 -4.45 -10.65
N ASP A 174 2.33 -5.03 -11.84
CA ASP A 174 1.33 -4.98 -12.90
C ASP A 174 0.49 -6.26 -12.84
N TYR A 175 -0.74 -6.15 -12.33
CA TYR A 175 -1.67 -7.27 -12.33
C TYR A 175 -2.27 -7.43 -13.73
N GLN A 176 -2.02 -8.58 -14.35
CA GLN A 176 -2.52 -8.87 -15.69
C GLN A 176 -3.58 -9.98 -15.69
N LYS A 177 -4.58 -9.84 -16.55
CA LYS A 177 -5.57 -10.88 -16.84
C LYS A 177 -5.90 -10.87 -18.32
N LYS A 178 -5.83 -12.03 -18.97
CA LYS A 178 -5.95 -12.20 -20.43
C LYS A 178 -5.00 -11.30 -21.21
N GLY A 179 -3.75 -11.20 -20.74
CA GLY A 179 -2.69 -10.39 -21.35
C GLY A 179 -2.89 -8.88 -21.27
N LYS A 180 -3.82 -8.39 -20.44
CA LYS A 180 -4.04 -6.96 -20.21
C LYS A 180 -3.80 -6.60 -18.75
N THR A 181 -3.11 -5.49 -18.50
CA THR A 181 -3.00 -4.91 -17.16
C THR A 181 -4.36 -4.40 -16.72
N ILE A 182 -4.77 -4.76 -15.51
CA ILE A 182 -6.06 -4.40 -14.93
C ILE A 182 -5.95 -3.57 -13.65
N ALA A 183 -4.77 -3.57 -13.03
CA ALA A 183 -4.45 -2.80 -11.83
C ALA A 183 -2.93 -2.75 -11.64
N HIS A 184 -2.48 -1.72 -10.94
CA HIS A 184 -1.11 -1.55 -10.47
C HIS A 184 -1.08 -1.51 -8.95
N ALA A 185 0.03 -1.92 -8.34
CA ALA A 185 0.27 -1.74 -6.92
C ALA A 185 1.73 -1.40 -6.65
N ILE A 186 1.99 -0.63 -5.60
CA ILE A 186 3.32 -0.45 -5.03
C ILE A 186 3.32 -1.23 -3.72
N THR A 187 4.24 -2.18 -3.59
CA THR A 187 4.27 -3.11 -2.46
C THR A 187 5.69 -3.56 -2.16
N TYR A 188 5.83 -4.43 -1.17
CA TYR A 188 7.05 -5.16 -0.88
C TYR A 188 7.02 -6.52 -1.58
N ALA A 189 8.15 -6.94 -2.14
CA ALA A 189 8.35 -8.32 -2.57
C ALA A 189 7.95 -9.26 -1.41
N GLY A 190 7.28 -10.36 -1.74
CA GLY A 190 6.72 -11.30 -0.75
C GLY A 190 5.40 -10.89 -0.08
N PHE A 191 4.94 -9.64 -0.27
CA PHE A 191 3.63 -9.21 0.23
C PHE A 191 2.56 -9.36 -0.85
N VAL A 192 1.59 -10.24 -0.61
CA VAL A 192 0.48 -10.52 -1.52
C VAL A 192 -0.75 -9.64 -1.23
N GLY A 193 -0.84 -8.99 -0.06
CA GLY A 193 -1.90 -8.00 0.17
C GLY A 193 -1.75 -6.75 -0.70
N VAL A 194 -2.68 -5.80 -0.60
CA VAL A 194 -2.50 -4.46 -1.19
C VAL A 194 -2.55 -3.39 -0.11
N LEU A 195 -1.49 -2.58 -0.05
CA LEU A 195 -1.43 -1.37 0.77
C LEU A 195 -1.67 -0.11 -0.05
N THR A 196 -1.13 -0.08 -1.28
CA THR A 196 -1.20 1.03 -2.23
C THR A 196 -1.44 0.46 -3.61
N GLY A 197 -2.45 0.94 -4.32
CA GLY A 197 -2.67 0.49 -5.68
C GLY A 197 -3.79 1.24 -6.38
N VAL A 198 -3.83 1.07 -7.69
CA VAL A 198 -4.72 1.80 -8.58
C VAL A 198 -5.20 0.89 -9.68
N ARG A 199 -6.44 1.10 -10.08
CA ARG A 199 -7.02 0.63 -11.34
C ARG A 199 -7.93 1.72 -11.85
N LYS A 200 -8.45 1.52 -13.06
CA LYS A 200 -9.47 2.41 -13.60
C LYS A 200 -10.65 2.55 -12.64
N ASP A 201 -11.01 3.80 -12.37
CA ASP A 201 -12.05 4.30 -11.47
C ASP A 201 -11.81 4.01 -9.96
N LEU A 202 -10.60 3.61 -9.55
CA LEU A 202 -10.29 3.40 -8.13
C LEU A 202 -8.78 3.39 -7.83
N SER A 203 -8.34 4.27 -6.94
CA SER A 203 -7.05 4.19 -6.25
C SER A 203 -7.27 4.02 -4.75
N ILE A 204 -6.34 3.33 -4.08
CA ILE A 204 -6.45 2.96 -2.68
C ILE A 204 -5.12 3.15 -1.94
N SER A 205 -5.20 3.58 -0.68
CA SER A 205 -4.09 3.58 0.26
C SER A 205 -4.55 3.20 1.67
N LEU A 206 -3.75 2.39 2.36
CA LEU A 206 -3.91 2.01 3.77
C LEU A 206 -2.90 2.74 4.66
N ASN A 207 -3.36 3.42 5.71
CA ASN A 207 -2.50 3.93 6.78
C ASN A 207 -2.79 3.18 8.09
N PHE A 208 -1.76 2.99 8.91
CA PHE A 208 -1.92 2.38 10.22
C PHE A 208 -2.76 3.25 11.15
N ARG A 209 -3.70 2.61 11.85
CA ARG A 209 -4.52 3.22 12.91
C ARG A 209 -4.20 2.56 14.26
N PRO A 210 -3.61 3.28 15.22
CA PRO A 210 -3.11 2.67 16.46
C PRO A 210 -4.24 2.21 17.40
N SER A 211 -5.38 2.90 17.39
CA SER A 211 -6.47 2.67 18.33
C SER A 211 -7.82 2.49 17.64
N ALA A 212 -8.67 1.66 18.23
CA ALA A 212 -10.09 1.62 17.89
C ALA A 212 -10.81 2.85 18.47
N ASP A 213 -12.07 3.03 18.09
CA ASP A 213 -12.95 4.05 18.67
C ASP A 213 -13.11 3.83 20.18
N GLU A 214 -13.32 4.90 20.96
CA GLU A 214 -13.46 4.84 22.42
C GLU A 214 -14.57 3.89 22.91
N ASN A 215 -15.61 3.70 22.10
CA ASN A 215 -16.74 2.81 22.41
C ASN A 215 -16.50 1.34 21.99
N THR A 216 -15.35 1.03 21.40
CA THR A 216 -14.97 -0.32 20.99
C THR A 216 -14.02 -0.94 22.01
N SER A 217 -14.48 -1.99 22.69
CA SER A 217 -13.70 -2.62 23.76
C SER A 217 -12.41 -3.28 23.23
N ARG A 218 -11.32 -3.16 24.02
CA ARG A 218 -10.02 -3.81 23.74
C ARG A 218 -10.16 -5.32 23.47
N ALA A 219 -11.04 -6.00 24.20
CA ALA A 219 -11.33 -7.42 24.01
C ALA A 219 -11.90 -7.74 22.62
N LYS A 220 -12.79 -6.89 22.07
CA LYS A 220 -13.34 -7.06 20.71
C LYS A 220 -12.26 -6.88 19.64
N VAL A 221 -11.38 -5.90 19.83
CA VAL A 221 -10.24 -5.67 18.93
C VAL A 221 -9.28 -6.85 18.98
N ALA A 222 -8.88 -7.29 20.17
CA ALA A 222 -8.00 -8.43 20.38
C ALA A 222 -8.59 -9.71 19.78
N TYR A 223 -9.89 -9.96 19.98
CA TYR A 223 -10.59 -11.10 19.38
C TYR A 223 -10.59 -11.02 17.84
N HIS A 224 -10.83 -9.84 17.26
CA HIS A 224 -10.74 -9.67 15.80
C HIS A 224 -9.33 -9.98 15.30
N LYS A 225 -8.29 -9.39 15.91
CA LYS A 225 -6.88 -9.62 15.56
C LYS A 225 -6.52 -11.10 15.67
N LEU A 226 -6.93 -11.80 16.73
CA LEU A 226 -6.74 -13.25 16.88
C LEU A 226 -7.36 -14.03 15.72
N LEU A 227 -8.57 -13.69 15.29
CA LEU A 227 -9.21 -14.34 14.14
C LEU A 227 -8.47 -14.08 12.83
N VAL A 228 -7.85 -12.90 12.66
CA VAL A 228 -6.97 -12.62 11.52
C VAL A 228 -5.72 -13.49 11.58
N LEU A 229 -5.06 -13.58 12.74
CA LEU A 229 -3.86 -14.41 12.94
C LEU A 229 -4.11 -15.90 12.67
N LEU A 230 -5.29 -16.40 12.98
CA LEU A 230 -5.71 -17.79 12.71
C LEU A 230 -6.17 -18.01 11.25
N GLY A 231 -6.14 -16.97 10.41
CA GLY A 231 -6.68 -16.97 9.04
C GLY A 231 -8.19 -17.20 8.97
N LEU A 232 -8.92 -16.94 10.06
CA LEU A 232 -10.37 -17.04 10.13
C LEU A 232 -11.07 -15.74 9.68
N ARG A 233 -10.32 -14.64 9.59
CA ARG A 233 -10.77 -13.36 9.02
C ARG A 233 -9.70 -12.77 8.10
N PRO A 234 -10.09 -12.02 7.06
CA PRO A 234 -9.12 -11.35 6.19
C PRO A 234 -8.46 -10.18 6.92
N SER A 235 -7.17 -9.95 6.63
CA SER A 235 -6.48 -8.70 6.95
C SER A 235 -7.10 -7.54 6.17
N VAL A 236 -6.74 -6.29 6.54
CA VAL A 236 -7.21 -5.11 5.81
C VAL A 236 -6.66 -5.12 4.39
N SER A 237 -5.37 -5.41 4.24
CA SER A 237 -4.68 -5.52 2.96
C SER A 237 -5.29 -6.56 2.00
N SER A 238 -5.80 -7.69 2.53
CA SER A 238 -6.53 -8.71 1.75
C SER A 238 -7.90 -8.22 1.28
N GLN A 239 -8.61 -7.44 2.10
CA GLN A 239 -9.86 -6.80 1.69
C GLN A 239 -9.62 -5.77 0.59
N LEU A 240 -8.59 -4.94 0.76
CA LEU A 240 -8.18 -3.93 -0.22
C LEU A 240 -7.75 -4.54 -1.56
N ARG A 241 -7.03 -5.66 -1.55
CA ARG A 241 -6.75 -6.44 -2.76
C ARG A 241 -8.04 -6.82 -3.51
N GLY A 242 -9.07 -7.22 -2.76
CA GLY A 242 -10.39 -7.53 -3.32
C GLY A 242 -11.15 -6.34 -3.92
N PHE A 243 -10.71 -5.09 -3.67
CA PHE A 243 -11.28 -3.89 -4.29
C PHE A 243 -10.64 -3.59 -5.65
N LEU A 244 -9.37 -3.99 -5.83
CA LEU A 244 -8.65 -3.85 -7.09
C LEU A 244 -8.87 -5.05 -8.03
N LEU A 245 -8.83 -6.27 -7.50
CA LEU A 245 -8.74 -7.47 -8.32
C LEU A 245 -10.05 -8.27 -8.39
N PRO A 246 -10.35 -8.90 -9.54
CA PRO A 246 -11.53 -9.73 -9.69
C PRO A 246 -11.45 -10.98 -8.81
N ARG A 247 -12.58 -11.40 -8.24
CA ARG A 247 -12.68 -12.65 -7.47
C ARG A 247 -13.43 -13.70 -8.29
N GLY A 248 -12.68 -14.64 -8.86
CA GLY A 248 -13.22 -15.62 -9.81
C GLY A 248 -13.88 -14.94 -11.02
N LYS A 249 -15.20 -15.13 -11.16
CA LYS A 249 -16.01 -14.51 -12.22
C LYS A 249 -16.54 -13.11 -11.86
N GLN A 250 -16.41 -12.67 -10.61
CA GLN A 250 -16.93 -11.38 -10.16
C GLN A 250 -15.95 -10.26 -10.48
N SER A 251 -16.43 -9.21 -11.13
CA SER A 251 -15.69 -7.97 -11.33
C SER A 251 -15.41 -7.28 -9.99
N PRO A 252 -14.32 -6.49 -9.89
CA PRO A 252 -14.05 -5.68 -8.71
C PRO A 252 -15.22 -4.74 -8.38
N PRO A 253 -15.48 -4.45 -7.08
CA PRO A 253 -16.57 -3.55 -6.67
C PRO A 253 -16.30 -2.10 -7.11
N THR A 254 -17.35 -1.35 -7.47
CA THR A 254 -17.23 0.09 -7.74
C THR A 254 -16.93 0.88 -6.47
N PHE A 255 -16.41 2.10 -6.60
CA PHE A 255 -16.20 3.04 -5.49
C PHE A 255 -17.44 3.15 -4.60
N GLU A 256 -18.62 3.41 -5.20
CA GLU A 256 -19.90 3.48 -4.50
C GLU A 256 -20.27 2.22 -3.73
N LYS A 257 -20.01 1.05 -4.32
CA LYS A 257 -20.28 -0.23 -3.65
C LYS A 257 -19.37 -0.40 -2.45
N ILE A 258 -18.10 -0.04 -2.58
CA ILE A 258 -17.13 -0.09 -1.47
C ILE A 258 -17.60 0.81 -0.32
N LEU A 259 -18.00 2.06 -0.58
CA LEU A 259 -18.50 2.97 0.47
C LEU A 259 -19.69 2.38 1.24
N LYS A 260 -20.64 1.77 0.52
CA LYS A 260 -21.84 1.18 1.12
C LYS A 260 -21.55 -0.06 1.97
N THR A 261 -20.57 -0.88 1.57
CA THR A 261 -20.31 -2.17 2.21
C THR A 261 -19.18 -2.13 3.22
N PHE A 262 -18.07 -1.43 2.92
CA PHE A 262 -16.83 -1.52 3.68
C PHE A 262 -17.01 -1.07 5.13
N ALA A 263 -17.80 -0.01 5.38
CA ALA A 263 -18.09 0.47 6.74
C ALA A 263 -18.53 -0.67 7.69
N LYS A 264 -19.40 -1.56 7.20
CA LYS A 264 -20.01 -2.66 7.97
C LYS A 264 -19.18 -3.94 7.96
N THR A 265 -18.27 -4.09 7.00
CA THR A 265 -17.41 -5.26 6.90
C THR A 265 -16.45 -5.33 8.10
N PRO A 266 -16.34 -6.48 8.79
CA PRO A 266 -15.35 -6.68 9.84
C PRO A 266 -13.94 -6.36 9.36
N CYS A 267 -13.23 -5.50 10.09
CA CYS A 267 -11.86 -5.09 9.76
C CYS A 267 -11.08 -4.79 11.05
N THR A 268 -9.76 -4.90 11.03
CA THR A 268 -8.93 -4.25 12.07
C THR A 268 -9.08 -2.73 11.92
N PRO A 269 -9.05 -1.93 13.01
CA PRO A 269 -8.98 -0.49 12.88
C PRO A 269 -7.86 -0.06 11.93
N ALA A 270 -8.19 0.86 11.02
CA ALA A 270 -7.30 1.29 9.94
C ALA A 270 -7.76 2.65 9.40
N TYR A 271 -6.88 3.37 8.72
CA TYR A 271 -7.30 4.44 7.84
C TYR A 271 -7.19 4.01 6.39
N VAL A 272 -8.23 4.28 5.60
CA VAL A 272 -8.22 3.95 4.17
C VAL A 272 -8.59 5.17 3.37
N THR A 273 -7.74 5.56 2.43
CA THR A 273 -8.08 6.58 1.43
C THR A 273 -8.49 5.89 0.14
N LEU A 274 -9.61 6.29 -0.43
CA LEU A 274 -10.08 5.84 -1.74
C LEU A 274 -10.29 7.05 -2.63
N CYS A 275 -10.00 6.96 -3.92
CA CYS A 275 -10.32 8.00 -4.90
C CYS A 275 -10.72 7.37 -6.24
N ASP A 276 -11.85 7.81 -6.81
CA ASP A 276 -12.32 7.35 -8.14
C ASP A 276 -11.92 8.28 -9.29
N GLY A 277 -11.18 9.35 -8.97
CA GLY A 277 -10.75 10.37 -9.95
C GLY A 277 -11.69 11.56 -10.07
N SER A 278 -12.85 11.49 -9.44
CA SER A 278 -13.80 12.60 -9.34
C SER A 278 -14.07 12.97 -7.88
N LYS A 279 -14.00 12.03 -6.95
CA LYS A 279 -14.12 12.24 -5.52
C LYS A 279 -13.23 11.28 -4.76
N ALA A 280 -12.94 11.64 -3.53
CA ALA A 280 -12.13 10.85 -2.63
C ALA A 280 -12.75 10.80 -1.24
N VAL A 281 -12.46 9.72 -0.52
CA VAL A 281 -12.86 9.56 0.88
C VAL A 281 -11.65 9.18 1.71
N PHE A 282 -11.52 9.79 2.88
CA PHE A 282 -10.69 9.29 3.96
C PHE A 282 -11.58 8.58 4.99
N ILE A 283 -11.30 7.31 5.25
CA ILE A 283 -12.13 6.43 6.06
C ILE A 283 -11.39 6.10 7.35
N GLU A 284 -11.90 6.56 8.49
CA GLU A 284 -11.51 6.05 9.80
C GLU A 284 -12.28 4.75 10.05
N LYS A 285 -11.66 3.62 9.74
CA LYS A 285 -12.26 2.31 9.88
C LYS A 285 -12.11 1.82 11.32
N ASP A 286 -13.21 1.33 11.88
CA ASP A 286 -13.23 0.53 13.11
C ASP A 286 -13.76 -0.89 12.79
N ILE A 287 -14.02 -1.75 13.78
CA ILE A 287 -14.34 -3.16 13.52
C ILE A 287 -15.52 -3.33 12.56
N ARG A 288 -16.68 -2.73 12.87
CA ARG A 288 -17.91 -2.81 12.03
C ARG A 288 -18.53 -1.44 11.77
N ARG A 289 -17.74 -0.39 11.96
CA ARG A 289 -18.14 1.01 11.77
C ARG A 289 -17.04 1.71 10.98
N ALA A 290 -17.39 2.86 10.44
CA ALA A 290 -16.43 3.78 9.86
C ALA A 290 -16.95 5.20 9.99
N LYS A 291 -16.04 6.16 10.16
CA LYS A 291 -16.30 7.58 9.87
C LYS A 291 -15.69 7.89 8.51
N MET A 292 -16.40 8.64 7.69
CA MET A 292 -16.01 8.90 6.30
C MET A 292 -15.98 10.40 6.06
N ASN A 293 -14.84 10.91 5.62
CA ASN A 293 -14.67 12.27 5.16
C ASN A 293 -14.60 12.26 3.62
N LEU A 294 -15.73 12.51 2.96
CA LEU A 294 -15.85 12.53 1.50
C LEU A 294 -15.60 13.95 0.99
N SER A 295 -14.82 14.08 -0.07
CA SER A 295 -14.50 15.36 -0.70
C SER A 295 -14.40 15.24 -2.22
N GLU A 296 -14.82 16.29 -2.90
CA GLU A 296 -14.64 16.47 -4.35
C GLU A 296 -13.52 17.47 -4.66
N ASP A 297 -12.82 18.02 -3.66
CA ASP A 297 -11.75 19.01 -3.88
C ASP A 297 -10.43 18.54 -3.26
N PHE A 298 -10.40 18.39 -1.94
CA PHE A 298 -9.23 17.91 -1.22
C PHE A 298 -9.63 17.09 0.01
N VAL A 299 -8.92 15.99 0.23
CA VAL A 299 -8.94 15.23 1.48
C VAL A 299 -7.55 14.69 1.74
N SER A 300 -7.16 14.62 3.01
CA SER A 300 -5.91 14.01 3.43
C SER A 300 -6.08 13.36 4.78
N GLY A 301 -5.17 12.45 5.12
CA GLY A 301 -5.08 11.86 6.44
C GLY A 301 -3.75 11.15 6.62
N THR A 302 -3.33 11.07 7.87
CA THR A 302 -2.06 10.48 8.29
C THR A 302 -2.34 9.26 9.16
N ASN A 303 -1.88 9.23 10.41
CA ASN A 303 -2.00 8.10 11.34
C ASN A 303 -2.78 8.45 12.61
N HIS A 304 -3.68 9.44 12.55
CA HIS A 304 -4.53 9.84 13.68
C HIS A 304 -5.98 10.09 13.25
N ASP A 305 -6.90 10.04 14.22
CA ASP A 305 -8.31 10.33 13.98
C ASP A 305 -8.51 11.84 13.90
N VAL A 306 -9.36 12.31 12.98
CA VAL A 306 -9.61 13.74 12.72
C VAL A 306 -10.07 14.49 13.97
N HIS A 307 -10.85 13.85 14.85
CA HIS A 307 -11.29 14.48 16.09
C HIS A 307 -10.15 14.85 17.05
N THR A 308 -9.00 14.18 16.92
CA THR A 308 -7.80 14.47 17.73
C THR A 308 -7.05 15.70 17.23
N GLU A 309 -7.35 16.22 16.04
CA GLU A 309 -6.74 17.46 15.51
C GLU A 309 -7.14 18.69 16.34
N ALA A 310 -8.26 18.62 17.09
CA ALA A 310 -8.74 19.69 17.96
C ALA A 310 -8.26 19.58 19.42
N TRP A 311 -7.48 18.55 19.75
CA TRP A 311 -7.04 18.27 21.12
C TRP A 311 -5.98 19.26 21.59
N LYS A 312 -5.97 19.49 22.90
CA LYS A 312 -4.90 20.23 23.59
C LYS A 312 -3.82 19.28 24.11
N PRO A 313 -2.60 19.76 24.43
CA PRO A 313 -1.53 18.97 25.04
C PRO A 313 -1.99 18.05 26.19
N GLU A 314 -2.95 18.47 27.00
CA GLU A 314 -3.49 17.71 28.12
C GLU A 314 -4.35 16.51 27.69
N ASP A 315 -5.14 16.67 26.62
CA ASP A 315 -5.97 15.61 26.06
C ASP A 315 -5.09 14.47 25.49
N TYR A 316 -3.96 14.84 24.87
CA TYR A 316 -2.95 13.87 24.39
C TYR A 316 -2.33 13.07 25.52
N LYS A 317 -1.91 13.72 26.61
CA LYS A 317 -1.35 13.03 27.78
C LYS A 317 -2.33 12.01 28.35
N ASN A 318 -3.60 12.41 28.49
CA ASN A 318 -4.65 11.52 28.99
C ASN A 318 -4.91 10.33 28.06
N PHE A 319 -4.86 10.55 26.74
CA PHE A 319 -5.00 9.47 25.76
C PHE A 319 -3.80 8.50 25.79
N ALA A 320 -2.58 9.04 25.82
CA ALA A 320 -1.36 8.25 25.86
C ALA A 320 -1.31 7.35 27.11
N LEU A 321 -1.78 7.84 28.26
CA LEU A 321 -1.89 7.06 29.50
C LEU A 321 -2.88 5.89 29.42
N ARG A 322 -3.80 5.89 28.46
CA ARG A 322 -4.77 4.79 28.25
C ARG A 322 -4.24 3.70 27.32
N GLY A 323 -3.17 3.97 26.57
CA GLY A 323 -2.47 2.98 25.75
C GLY A 323 -1.30 2.35 26.52
N ASP A 324 -1.08 1.05 26.39
CA ASP A 324 0.05 0.33 27.02
C ASP A 324 1.44 0.69 26.40
N SER A 325 1.56 1.85 25.73
CA SER A 325 2.74 2.25 24.93
C SER A 325 2.93 3.78 24.92
N LEU A 326 3.00 4.36 26.13
CA LEU A 326 3.00 5.81 26.39
C LEU A 326 3.95 6.63 25.50
N GLY A 327 5.16 6.12 25.21
CA GLY A 327 6.15 6.82 24.37
C GLY A 327 5.86 6.73 22.87
N MET A 328 5.85 5.51 22.32
CA MET A 328 5.67 5.27 20.88
C MET A 328 4.35 5.82 20.31
N ALA A 329 3.27 5.79 21.10
CA ALA A 329 1.98 6.30 20.66
C ALA A 329 1.94 7.83 20.60
N MET A 330 2.70 8.53 21.46
CA MET A 330 2.78 9.99 21.43
C MET A 330 3.64 10.48 20.28
N GLU A 331 4.83 9.91 20.09
CA GLU A 331 5.72 10.27 18.98
C GLU A 331 5.03 10.07 17.63
N LEU A 332 4.34 8.94 17.45
CA LEU A 332 3.54 8.68 16.25
C LEU A 332 2.45 9.73 16.04
N LEU A 333 1.77 10.17 17.11
CA LEU A 333 0.68 11.13 17.03
C LEU A 333 1.17 12.55 16.70
N GLU A 334 2.24 12.99 17.35
CA GLU A 334 2.87 14.30 17.10
C GLU A 334 3.39 14.39 15.66
N ASP A 335 4.15 13.40 15.21
CA ASP A 335 4.62 13.28 13.81
C ASP A 335 3.44 13.31 12.82
N SER A 336 2.44 12.48 13.10
CA SER A 336 1.23 12.34 12.28
C SER A 336 0.47 13.66 12.13
N GLN A 337 0.39 14.49 13.18
CA GLN A 337 -0.21 15.82 13.11
C GLN A 337 0.67 16.86 12.42
N HIS A 338 1.99 16.77 12.60
CA HIS A 338 2.93 17.65 11.94
C HIS A 338 2.84 17.47 10.41
N ARG A 339 2.88 16.23 9.93
CA ARG A 339 2.68 15.88 8.50
C ARG A 339 1.33 16.33 7.98
N LYS A 340 0.25 16.11 8.75
CA LYS A 340 -1.11 16.53 8.39
C LYS A 340 -1.23 18.06 8.26
N THR A 341 -0.63 18.80 9.18
CA THR A 341 -0.61 20.26 9.15
C THR A 341 0.20 20.77 7.95
N CYS A 342 1.35 20.15 7.66
CA CYS A 342 2.18 20.51 6.52
C CYS A 342 1.42 20.36 5.19
N VAL A 343 0.83 19.18 4.92
CA VAL A 343 0.09 18.96 3.67
C VAL A 343 -1.14 19.86 3.55
N GLY A 344 -1.80 20.15 4.68
CA GLY A 344 -2.91 21.11 4.71
C GLY A 344 -2.48 22.53 4.33
N ARG A 345 -1.33 23.00 4.84
CA ARG A 345 -0.76 24.32 4.49
C ARG A 345 -0.35 24.38 3.02
N LEU A 346 0.31 23.34 2.51
CA LEU A 346 0.71 23.26 1.11
C LEU A 346 -0.50 23.35 0.17
N TYR A 347 -1.58 22.62 0.48
CA TYR A 347 -2.84 22.72 -0.25
C TYR A 347 -3.45 24.13 -0.17
N GLN A 348 -3.52 24.73 1.03
CA GLN A 348 -4.08 26.08 1.22
C GLN A 348 -3.30 27.14 0.44
N ASN A 349 -1.97 27.07 0.46
CA ASN A 349 -1.09 27.98 -0.26
C ASN A 349 -1.24 27.86 -1.78
N ALA A 350 -1.37 26.63 -2.29
CA ALA A 350 -1.59 26.41 -3.72
C ALA A 350 -3.00 26.83 -4.17
N SER A 351 -4.00 26.67 -3.30
CA SER A 351 -5.41 26.98 -3.58
C SER A 351 -5.76 28.47 -3.47
N THR A 352 -4.96 29.25 -2.75
CA THR A 352 -5.24 30.68 -2.54
C THR A 352 -4.66 31.51 -3.69
N PRO A 353 -5.47 32.39 -4.32
CA PRO A 353 -4.96 33.28 -5.36
C PRO A 353 -3.90 34.22 -4.75
N SER A 354 -2.67 34.18 -5.25
CA SER A 354 -1.60 35.08 -4.82
C SER A 354 -2.04 36.54 -4.96
N SER A 355 -2.21 37.24 -3.83
CA SER A 355 -2.46 38.69 -3.76
C SER A 355 -1.21 39.53 -4.11
N SER A 356 -0.06 38.89 -4.35
CA SER A 356 1.26 39.55 -4.52
C SER A 356 1.66 39.92 -5.96
N ARG A 357 0.76 39.79 -6.95
CA ARG A 357 0.92 40.48 -8.25
C ARG A 357 -0.33 41.29 -8.57
N ALA A 358 -0.54 42.34 -7.78
CA ALA A 358 -1.34 43.50 -8.17
C ALA A 358 -0.65 44.24 -9.33
N SER A 359 -0.60 43.63 -10.51
CA SER A 359 -0.45 44.32 -11.78
C SER A 359 -1.85 44.52 -12.34
N ARG A 360 -2.29 45.78 -12.34
CA ARG A 360 -3.52 46.28 -12.96
C ARG A 360 -3.67 45.72 -14.38
N ARG A 361 -4.52 44.71 -14.58
CA ARG A 361 -5.41 44.63 -15.76
C ARG A 361 -6.41 43.47 -15.66
N SER A 362 -7.64 43.80 -16.04
CA SER A 362 -8.74 42.90 -16.41
C SER A 362 -9.65 42.37 -15.28
N ARG A 363 -10.80 43.03 -15.14
CA ARG A 363 -12.07 42.42 -14.72
C ARG A 363 -12.47 41.35 -15.75
N ARG A 364 -12.08 40.09 -15.52
CA ARG A 364 -12.78 38.89 -16.04
C ARG A 364 -12.18 37.64 -15.43
N GLY A 365 -12.99 36.88 -14.69
CA GLY A 365 -12.65 35.54 -14.20
C GLY A 365 -11.73 35.53 -12.98
N ARG A 366 -12.26 35.06 -11.85
CA ARG A 366 -11.49 34.78 -10.63
C ARG A 366 -10.64 33.53 -10.91
N SER A 367 -9.45 33.69 -11.49
CA SER A 367 -8.52 32.58 -11.74
C SER A 367 -7.99 32.09 -10.39
N ARG A 368 -8.43 30.89 -9.97
CA ARG A 368 -7.68 30.10 -8.96
C ARG A 368 -6.29 29.85 -9.58
N THR A 369 -5.23 30.04 -8.80
CA THR A 369 -3.92 29.47 -9.15
C THR A 369 -4.11 27.95 -9.22
N GLY A 370 -3.74 27.34 -10.35
CA GLY A 370 -4.02 25.93 -10.58
C GLY A 370 -3.14 25.04 -9.70
N ILE A 371 -3.71 23.96 -9.16
CA ILE A 371 -2.94 22.86 -8.56
C ILE A 371 -2.64 21.90 -9.69
N GLY A 372 -1.41 21.93 -10.21
CA GLY A 372 -0.94 20.97 -11.21
C GLY A 372 -0.37 19.71 -10.56
N LEU A 373 -0.17 18.65 -11.34
CA LEU A 373 0.43 17.39 -10.88
C LEU A 373 1.79 17.62 -10.19
N GLN A 374 2.61 18.53 -10.72
CA GLN A 374 3.93 18.83 -10.16
C GLN A 374 3.87 19.48 -8.78
N ASN A 375 2.81 20.22 -8.46
CA ASN A 375 2.61 20.72 -7.10
C ASN A 375 2.43 19.54 -6.14
N VAL A 376 1.61 18.55 -6.52
CA VAL A 376 1.34 17.37 -5.69
C VAL A 376 2.59 16.51 -5.51
N VAL A 377 3.38 16.33 -6.57
CA VAL A 377 4.70 15.66 -6.49
C VAL A 377 5.60 16.39 -5.50
N SER A 378 5.72 17.71 -5.61
CA SER A 378 6.51 18.52 -4.68
C SER A 378 6.03 18.38 -3.23
N TRP A 379 4.72 18.29 -2.98
CA TRP A 379 4.20 18.05 -1.63
C TRP A 379 4.64 16.70 -1.07
N CYS A 380 4.63 15.66 -1.91
CA CYS A 380 5.11 14.35 -1.51
C CYS A 380 6.60 14.35 -1.16
N GLU A 381 7.40 15.25 -1.72
CA GLU A 381 8.85 15.36 -1.44
C GLU A 381 9.19 16.36 -0.32
N THR A 382 8.20 17.06 0.24
CA THR A 382 8.42 18.10 1.25
C THR A 382 8.58 17.49 2.65
N TRP A 383 9.55 17.93 3.45
CA TRP A 383 9.61 17.58 4.87
C TRP A 383 8.48 18.27 5.68
N PRO A 384 7.84 17.61 6.66
CA PRO A 384 8.07 16.24 7.15
C PRO A 384 7.26 15.15 6.42
N ILE A 385 6.57 15.47 5.31
CA ILE A 385 5.73 14.50 4.58
C ILE A 385 6.59 13.36 4.02
N THR A 386 7.74 13.69 3.45
CA THR A 386 8.88 12.76 3.29
C THR A 386 9.87 13.02 4.42
N ASN A 387 10.30 11.95 5.07
CA ASN A 387 11.26 11.95 6.18
C ASN A 387 12.18 10.72 6.09
N GLU A 388 13.07 10.56 7.05
CA GLU A 388 14.04 9.47 7.11
C GLU A 388 13.40 8.08 7.07
N CYS A 389 12.16 7.92 7.54
CA CYS A 389 11.42 6.65 7.48
C CYS A 389 10.72 6.42 6.14
N THR A 390 10.64 7.41 5.24
CA THR A 390 9.90 7.27 3.98
C THR A 390 10.60 6.29 3.04
N HIS A 391 9.93 5.19 2.72
CA HIS A 391 10.41 4.18 1.77
C HIS A 391 10.03 4.53 0.34
N PHE A 392 8.82 5.04 0.13
CA PHE A 392 8.39 5.54 -1.18
C PHE A 392 7.28 6.58 -1.08
N SER A 393 7.19 7.35 -2.14
CA SER A 393 6.17 8.36 -2.40
C SER A 393 5.58 8.13 -3.78
N CYS A 394 4.28 8.37 -3.95
CA CYS A 394 3.62 8.17 -5.24
C CYS A 394 2.41 9.10 -5.43
N VAL A 395 2.05 9.30 -6.69
CA VAL A 395 0.80 9.92 -7.13
C VAL A 395 0.13 9.00 -8.15
N MET A 396 -1.11 8.65 -7.89
CA MET A 396 -1.93 7.75 -8.72
C MET A 396 -3.04 8.55 -9.41
N ASP A 397 -3.29 8.23 -10.69
CA ASP A 397 -4.43 8.72 -11.46
C ASP A 397 -5.47 7.61 -11.61
N PRO A 398 -6.52 7.59 -10.78
CA PRO A 398 -7.58 6.60 -10.88
C PRO A 398 -8.45 6.73 -12.13
N LYS A 399 -8.53 7.88 -12.82
CA LYS A 399 -9.32 7.96 -14.07
C LYS A 399 -8.71 7.11 -15.17
N GLU A 400 -7.39 7.18 -15.29
CA GLU A 400 -6.62 6.36 -16.23
C GLU A 400 -6.33 4.96 -15.67
N GLY A 401 -6.28 4.85 -14.34
CA GLY A 401 -5.93 3.63 -13.64
C GLY A 401 -4.43 3.40 -13.51
N GLU A 402 -3.64 4.47 -13.55
CA GLU A 402 -2.18 4.46 -13.70
C GLU A 402 -1.47 5.10 -12.50
N ILE A 403 -0.20 4.75 -12.30
CA ILE A 403 0.69 5.45 -11.36
C ILE A 403 1.35 6.59 -12.13
N SER A 404 0.92 7.84 -11.90
CA SER A 404 1.44 9.02 -12.59
C SER A 404 2.85 9.40 -12.17
N TRP A 405 3.22 9.11 -10.92
CA TRP A 405 4.56 9.35 -10.40
C TRP A 405 4.84 8.40 -9.24
N VAL A 406 6.09 7.96 -9.14
CA VAL A 406 6.61 7.21 -8.00
C VAL A 406 8.07 7.57 -7.78
N LYS A 407 8.45 7.70 -6.51
CA LYS A 407 9.83 7.80 -6.07
C LYS A 407 10.02 6.83 -4.92
N TYR A 408 11.09 6.05 -4.96
CA TYR A 408 11.46 5.17 -3.85
C TYR A 408 12.88 5.48 -3.36
N HIS A 409 13.13 5.11 -2.11
CA HIS A 409 14.30 5.51 -1.36
C HIS A 409 15.01 4.26 -0.85
N LEU A 410 16.12 3.88 -1.53
CA LEU A 410 17.01 2.79 -1.09
C LEU A 410 17.72 3.14 0.22
N GLU A 411 18.09 4.42 0.37
CA GLU A 411 18.64 5.00 1.59
C GLU A 411 17.62 5.97 2.21
N PRO A 412 17.64 6.17 3.53
CA PRO A 412 16.83 7.20 4.20
C PRO A 412 16.97 8.57 3.50
N PRO A 413 15.86 9.25 3.18
CA PRO A 413 15.90 10.63 2.69
C PRO A 413 16.64 11.54 3.66
N GLU A 414 17.52 12.40 3.15
CA GLU A 414 18.15 13.43 3.97
C GLU A 414 17.09 14.40 4.48
N SER A 415 17.13 14.73 5.78
CA SER A 415 16.34 15.81 6.34
C SER A 415 16.79 17.12 5.69
N GLY A 416 15.92 17.78 4.94
CA GLY A 416 16.19 19.12 4.46
C GLY A 416 16.28 20.08 5.64
N ASP A 417 17.50 20.46 6.03
CA ASP A 417 17.77 21.51 7.02
C ASP A 417 17.32 22.90 6.53
#